data_AF-A0A8C7EG65-F1
#
_entry.id   AF-A0A8C7EG65-F1
#
_cell.length_a   1.000
_cell.length_b   1.000
_cell.length_c   1.000
_cell.angle_alpha   90.00
_cell.angle_beta   90.00
_cell.angle_gamma   90.00
#
_symmetry.space_group_name_H-M   'P 1'
#
loop_
_entity.id
_entity.type
_entity.pdbx_description
1 polymer ?
#
loop_
_entity_poly.entity_id
_entity_poly.type
_entity_poly.pdbx_seq_one_letter_code
_entity_poly.pdbx_strand_id
1 'polypeptide(L)' 'MSLLQSALDFLAGPGSLGAASRDQNDFVGQTVEMGDMKLRVKRVIAEGGFAFVYEAQDLGSGKDYALKVK' A
#
# COMPACT_ATOMS: atom_id res chain seq x y z
N MET A 1 -4.50 -31.04 17.10
CA MET A 1 -5.04 -29.74 16.64
C MET A 1 -5.29 -29.82 15.15
N SER A 2 -6.50 -29.47 14.71
CA SER A 2 -6.97 -29.69 13.34
C SER A 2 -6.29 -28.74 12.34
N LEU A 3 -5.75 -29.27 11.23
CA LEU A 3 -5.20 -28.49 10.12
C LEU A 3 -6.23 -27.51 9.53
N LEU A 4 -7.51 -27.87 9.63
CA LEU A 4 -8.61 -27.05 9.13
C LEU A 4 -8.76 -25.76 9.96
N GLN A 5 -8.42 -25.80 11.25
CA GLN A 5 -8.39 -24.63 12.13
C GLN A 5 -7.27 -23.67 11.73
N SER A 6 -6.10 -24.18 11.33
CA SER A 6 -4.96 -23.38 10.90
C SER A 6 -5.23 -22.64 9.58
N ALA A 7 -5.91 -23.27 8.62
CA ALA A 7 -6.25 -22.64 7.35
C ALA A 7 -7.32 -21.54 7.50
N LEU A 8 -8.27 -21.75 8.42
CA LEU A 8 -9.33 -20.78 8.71
C LEU A 8 -8.80 -19.54 9.42
N ASP A 9 -7.82 -19.70 10.32
CA ASP A 9 -7.16 -18.56 10.99
C ASP A 9 -6.31 -17.73 10.01
N PHE A 10 -5.69 -18.39 9.03
CA PHE A 10 -5.00 -17.71 7.92
C PHE A 10 -5.97 -16.98 6.98
N LEU A 11 -7.21 -17.46 6.85
CA LEU A 11 -8.25 -16.84 6.03
C LEU A 11 -9.04 -15.74 6.77
N ALA A 12 -9.17 -15.83 8.09
CA ALA A 12 -9.97 -14.89 8.90
C ALA A 12 -9.12 -13.77 9.54
N GLY A 13 -7.80 -13.82 9.44
CA GLY A 13 -6.91 -12.73 9.84
C GLY A 13 -7.17 -11.45 9.01
N PRO A 14 -6.99 -10.25 9.60
CA PRO A 14 -7.24 -8.97 8.93
C PRO A 14 -6.23 -8.80 7.78
N GLY A 15 -6.61 -9.29 6.60
CA GLY A 15 -5.75 -9.38 5.42
C GLY A 15 -6.14 -10.43 4.38
N SER A 16 -7.20 -11.22 4.60
CA SER A 16 -7.63 -12.29 3.71
C SER A 16 -9.05 -12.10 3.16
N LEU A 17 -9.19 -11.17 2.21
CA LEU A 17 -10.04 -11.28 1.02
C LEU A 17 -9.45 -10.31 -0.02
N GLY A 18 -8.52 -10.77 -0.86
CA GLY A 18 -8.05 -9.98 -2.01
C GLY A 18 -6.58 -10.11 -2.44
N ALA A 19 -5.78 -10.99 -1.85
CA ALA A 19 -4.32 -10.99 -2.06
C ALA A 19 -3.81 -11.77 -3.30
N ALA A 20 -4.57 -11.79 -4.39
CA ALA A 20 -4.09 -12.24 -5.69
C ALA A 20 -3.69 -11.02 -6.55
N SER A 21 -2.74 -10.20 -6.08
CA SER A 21 -2.03 -9.16 -6.84
C SER A 21 -1.05 -8.38 -5.93
N ARG A 22 -0.19 -9.09 -5.19
CA ARG A 22 0.60 -8.55 -4.06
C ARG A 22 2.05 -8.19 -4.41
N ASP A 23 2.35 -7.90 -5.69
CA ASP A 23 3.75 -7.70 -6.12
C ASP A 23 3.99 -6.48 -7.02
N GLN A 24 2.98 -5.65 -7.30
CA GLN A 24 3.20 -4.42 -8.10
C GLN A 24 2.41 -3.19 -7.65
N ASN A 25 1.43 -3.34 -6.77
CA ASN A 25 0.59 -2.25 -6.24
C ASN A 25 0.76 -2.05 -4.72
N ASP A 26 1.75 -2.68 -4.08
CA ASP A 26 1.88 -2.69 -2.62
C ASP A 26 1.99 -1.32 -1.96
N PHE A 27 2.43 -0.29 -2.70
CA PHE A 27 2.43 1.07 -2.18
C PHE A 27 1.07 1.75 -2.26
N VAL A 28 0.18 1.36 -3.17
CA VAL A 28 -1.12 2.03 -3.36
C VAL A 28 -2.08 1.67 -2.23
N GLY A 29 -2.55 2.67 -1.50
CA GLY A 29 -3.39 2.50 -0.31
C GLY A 29 -2.59 2.47 1.00
N GLN A 30 -1.27 2.34 0.95
CA GLN A 30 -0.42 2.47 2.14
C GLN A 30 -0.28 3.94 2.57
N THR A 31 -0.05 4.13 3.86
CA THR A 31 0.32 5.43 4.42
C THR A 31 1.82 5.42 4.69
N VAL A 32 2.53 6.32 4.01
CA VAL A 32 3.96 6.53 4.16
C VAL A 32 4.17 7.68 5.13
N GLU A 33 4.91 7.43 6.20
CA GLU A 33 5.29 8.46 7.18
C GLU A 33 6.64 9.05 6.78
N MET A 34 6.68 10.36 6.53
CA MET A 34 7.89 11.12 6.25
C MET A 34 8.04 12.24 7.27
N GLY A 35 8.80 11.97 8.33
CA GLY A 35 8.91 12.89 9.47
C GLY A 35 7.52 13.08 10.11
N ASP A 36 7.06 14.33 10.14
CA ASP A 36 5.75 14.69 10.70
C ASP A 36 4.58 14.54 9.69
N MET A 37 4.89 14.23 8.42
CA MET A 37 3.90 14.13 7.35
C MET A 37 3.43 12.70 7.16
N LYS A 38 2.11 12.48 7.08
CA LYS A 38 1.50 11.18 6.76
C LYS A 38 0.87 11.23 5.38
N LEU A 39 1.52 10.60 4.41
CA LEU A 39 1.13 10.60 3.02
C LEU A 39 0.43 9.28 2.66
N ARG A 40 -0.85 9.33 2.31
CA ARG A 40 -1.57 8.17 1.79
C ARG A 40 -1.40 8.08 0.29
N VAL A 41 -0.76 7.01 -0.17
CA VAL A 41 -0.57 6.76 -1.60
C VAL A 41 -1.91 6.38 -2.22
N LYS A 42 -2.31 7.09 -3.27
CA LYS A 42 -3.58 6.91 -3.98
C LYS A 42 -3.44 6.01 -5.21
N ARG A 43 -2.37 6.17 -5.98
CA ARG A 43 -2.11 5.42 -7.23
C ARG A 43 -0.71 5.68 -7.78
N VAL A 44 -0.25 4.82 -8.66
CA VAL A 44 0.90 5.09 -9.54
C VAL A 44 0.47 6.09 -10.61
N ILE A 45 1.31 7.09 -10.86
CA ILE A 45 1.13 8.08 -11.94
C ILE A 45 2.17 7.96 -13.04
N ALA A 46 3.34 7.37 -12.74
CA ALA A 46 4.32 7.03 -13.75
C ALA A 46 5.17 5.82 -13.32
N GLU A 47 5.46 4.96 -14.27
CA GLU A 47 6.43 3.89 -14.15
C GLU A 47 7.59 4.19 -15.10
N GLY A 48 8.81 4.06 -14.61
CA GLY A 48 10.01 4.17 -15.42
C GLY A 48 11.04 3.14 -14.97
N GLY A 49 11.92 2.72 -15.87
CA GLY A 49 12.94 1.71 -15.58
C GLY A 49 13.96 2.08 -14.49
N PHE A 50 13.89 3.29 -13.94
CA PHE A 50 14.75 3.79 -12.86
C PHE A 50 13.99 4.22 -11.60
N ALA A 51 12.67 4.44 -11.69
CA ALA A 51 11.87 4.94 -10.57
C ALA A 51 10.37 4.81 -10.86
N PHE A 52 9.60 4.64 -9.79
CA PHE A 52 8.14 4.74 -9.81
C PHE A 52 7.71 6.08 -9.22
N VAL A 53 6.69 6.70 -9.80
CA VAL A 53 6.08 7.92 -9.29
C VAL A 53 4.64 7.60 -8.88
N TYR A 54 4.32 7.91 -7.63
CA TYR A 54 3.00 7.72 -7.05
C TYR A 54 2.36 9.07 -6.71
N GLU A 55 1.05 9.17 -6.86
CA GLU A 55 0.26 10.23 -6.24
C GLU A 55 0.00 9.84 -4.80
N ALA A 56 0.33 10.71 -3.86
CA ALA A 56 0.01 10.56 -2.45
C ALA A 56 -0.64 11.82 -1.90
N GLN A 57 -1.58 11.65 -0.98
CA GLN A 57 -2.26 12.76 -0.34
C GLN A 57 -1.84 12.86 1.11
N ASP A 58 -1.48 14.06 1.55
CA ASP A 58 -1.24 14.31 2.96
C ASP A 58 -2.55 14.27 3.76
N LEU A 59 -2.59 13.43 4.79
CA LEU A 59 -3.75 13.27 5.66
C LEU A 59 -3.95 14.48 6.58
N GLY A 60 -2.90 15.27 6.83
CA GLY A 60 -3.01 16.47 7.67
C GLY A 60 -3.56 17.68 6.92
N SER A 61 -2.98 17.98 5.74
CA SER A 61 -3.36 19.18 4.95
C SER A 61 -4.30 18.90 3.78
N GLY A 62 -4.52 17.64 3.40
CA GLY A 62 -5.32 17.26 2.23
C GLY A 62 -4.62 17.54 0.89
N LYS A 63 -3.39 18.06 0.90
CA LYS A 63 -2.63 18.38 -0.31
C LYS A 63 -2.15 17.11 -1.00
N ASP A 64 -2.25 17.10 -2.32
CA ASP A 64 -1.71 16.01 -3.15
C ASP A 64 -0.23 16.27 -3.49
N TYR A 65 0.56 15.20 -3.45
CA TYR A 65 1.99 15.16 -3.65
C TYR A 65 2.37 14.04 -4.63
N ALA A 66 3.50 14.20 -5.31
CA ALA A 66 4.10 13.16 -6.14
C ALA A 66 5.29 12.54 -5.40
N LEU A 67 5.18 11.25 -5.07
CA LEU A 67 6.23 10.46 -4.45
C LEU A 67 7.03 9.73 -5.51
N LYS A 68 8.31 10.08 -5.66
CA LYS A 68 9.23 9.37 -6.55
C LYS A 68 10.07 8.39 -5.74
N VAL A 69 9.89 7.09 -5.99
CA VAL A 69 10.63 6.00 -5.36
C VAL A 69 11.67 5.50 -6.37
N LYS A 70 12.95 5.62 -6.02
CA LYS A 70 14.08 5.05 -6.77
C LYS A 70 14.40 3.66 -6.26
#